data_AF-A0AA45TWY1-F1
#
_entry.id   AF-A0AA45TWY1-F1
#
_cell.length_a   1.000
_cell.length_b   1.000
_cell.length_c   1.000
_cell.angle_alpha   90.00
_cell.angle_beta   90.00
_cell.angle_gamma   90.00
#
_symmetry.space_group_name_H-M   'P 1'
#
loop_
_entity.id
_entity.type
_entity.pdbx_description
1 polymer ?
#
loop_
_entity_poly.entity_id
_entity_poly.type
_entity_poly.pdbx_seq_one_letter_code
_entity_poly.pdbx_strand_id
1 'polypeptide(L)'
;GDSPEVRGMQVTGRAGAGMSDAPKHHVLPQEHREWFERRGFKGDMDIDNFCVRLEQADHEAIHGGGNWKLGRTWPGEWNRMIMKALRDAEIATGRTLTRNEILTLVAKSMRDYRIPMNFTRGRGR
;
A
#
# COMPACT_ATOMS: atom_id res chain seq x y z
N GLY A 1 2.19 11.81 -30.17
CA GLY A 1 1.80 12.02 -28.77
C GLY A 1 1.09 10.78 -28.33
N ASP A 2 1.61 10.10 -27.33
CA ASP A 2 0.86 9.04 -26.64
C ASP A 2 1.53 8.79 -25.29
N SER A 3 0.88 9.28 -24.23
CA SER A 3 1.24 9.00 -22.85
C SER A 3 0.24 7.97 -22.34
N PRO A 4 0.67 6.80 -21.85
CA PRO A 4 -0.27 5.76 -21.47
C PRO A 4 -1.08 6.18 -20.26
N GLU A 5 -2.39 6.07 -20.43
CA GLU A 5 -3.45 6.35 -19.47
C GLU A 5 -3.26 5.56 -18.16
N VAL A 6 -3.08 6.27 -17.05
CA VAL A 6 -3.23 5.69 -15.70
C VAL A 6 -4.71 5.56 -15.38
N ARG A 7 -5.33 4.43 -15.77
CA ARG A 7 -6.72 4.12 -15.37
C ARG A 7 -6.79 3.89 -13.87
N GLY A 8 -7.66 4.69 -13.25
CA GLY A 8 -7.82 4.83 -11.81
C GLY A 8 -8.09 3.51 -11.10
N MET A 9 -7.39 3.35 -9.99
CA MET A 9 -7.54 2.30 -9.02
C MET A 9 -8.98 2.28 -8.47
N GLN A 10 -9.83 1.41 -9.01
CA GLN A 10 -11.22 1.25 -8.56
C GLN A 10 -11.29 0.34 -7.32
N VAL A 11 -11.41 0.92 -6.12
CA VAL A 11 -12.69 1.06 -5.40
C VAL A 11 -13.73 -0.09 -5.41
N THR A 12 -13.48 -1.33 -5.81
CA THR A 12 -14.56 -2.34 -5.94
C THR A 12 -14.83 -3.08 -4.62
N GLY A 13 -15.96 -2.76 -3.98
CA GLY A 13 -16.44 -3.44 -2.78
C GLY A 13 -17.30 -4.66 -3.07
N ARG A 14 -16.70 -5.86 -3.00
CA ARG A 14 -17.23 -7.12 -2.44
C ARG A 14 -16.41 -8.28 -3.01
N ALA A 15 -15.66 -8.97 -2.14
CA ALA A 15 -15.04 -10.24 -2.49
C ALA A 15 -15.34 -11.28 -1.41
N GLY A 16 -16.01 -12.37 -1.83
CA GLY A 16 -15.97 -13.71 -1.25
C GLY A 16 -16.50 -13.91 0.17
N ALA A 17 -17.44 -14.85 0.32
CA ALA A 17 -17.98 -15.30 1.61
C ALA A 17 -16.95 -15.91 2.59
N GLY A 18 -15.64 -15.95 2.24
CA GLY A 18 -14.53 -16.33 3.14
C GLY A 18 -13.46 -15.23 3.35
N MET A 19 -13.42 -14.17 2.53
CA MET A 19 -12.41 -13.09 2.66
C MET A 19 -12.85 -11.96 3.59
N SER A 20 -14.07 -12.02 4.13
CA SER A 20 -14.57 -11.01 5.06
C SER A 20 -13.83 -11.04 6.41
N ASP A 21 -13.31 -12.20 6.80
CA ASP A 21 -12.56 -12.43 8.05
C ASP A 21 -11.04 -12.36 7.90
N ALA A 22 -10.51 -12.46 6.68
CA ALA A 22 -9.08 -12.38 6.40
C ALA A 22 -8.48 -11.02 6.84
N PRO A 23 -7.27 -10.95 7.43
CA PRO A 23 -6.71 -9.69 7.91
C PRO A 23 -6.62 -8.61 6.81
N LYS A 24 -6.86 -7.36 7.20
CA LYS A 24 -6.65 -6.20 6.32
C LYS A 24 -5.20 -5.76 6.41
N HIS A 25 -4.55 -5.66 5.25
CA HIS A 25 -3.22 -5.09 5.12
C HIS A 25 -3.31 -3.67 4.54
N HIS A 26 -2.72 -2.69 5.22
CA HIS A 26 -2.61 -1.32 4.71
C HIS A 26 -1.43 -1.25 3.74
N VAL A 27 -1.69 -1.05 2.46
CA VAL A 27 -0.59 -0.99 1.46
C VAL A 27 0.19 0.31 1.56
N LEU A 28 -0.42 1.37 2.12
CA LEU A 28 0.22 2.62 2.49
C LEU A 28 0.50 2.60 4.01
N PRO A 29 1.77 2.59 4.45
CA PRO A 29 2.12 2.42 5.86
C PRO A 29 1.52 3.50 6.78
N GLN A 30 0.66 3.08 7.71
CA GLN A 30 0.02 3.99 8.67
C GLN A 30 1.03 4.71 9.58
N GLU A 31 2.16 4.07 9.90
CA GLU A 31 3.22 4.69 10.71
C GLU A 31 3.86 5.93 10.03
N HIS A 32 3.63 6.08 8.73
CA HIS A 32 4.06 7.22 7.94
C HIS A 32 2.90 8.09 7.46
N ARG A 33 1.74 8.05 8.13
CA ARG A 33 0.54 8.83 7.77
C ARG A 33 0.85 10.28 7.42
N GLU A 34 1.57 11.00 8.28
CA GLU A 34 1.90 12.41 8.05
C GLU A 34 2.70 12.63 6.76
N TRP A 35 3.55 11.68 6.37
CA TRP A 35 4.32 11.74 5.13
C TRP A 35 3.39 11.66 3.91
N PHE A 36 2.38 10.79 3.95
CA PHE A 36 1.36 10.68 2.91
C PHE A 36 0.40 11.86 2.90
N GLU A 37 -0.02 12.34 4.07
CA GLU A 37 -0.89 13.50 4.19
C GLU A 37 -0.29 14.77 3.58
N ARG A 38 1.02 15.00 3.75
CA ARG A 38 1.76 16.09 3.09
C ARG A 38 1.76 15.97 1.56
N ARG A 39 1.47 14.79 1.01
CA ARG A 39 1.37 14.49 -0.44
C ARG A 39 -0.07 14.39 -0.93
N GLY A 40 -1.04 14.82 -0.12
CA GLY A 40 -2.44 14.93 -0.51
C GLY A 40 -3.28 13.66 -0.33
N PHE A 41 -2.82 12.73 0.51
CA PHE A 41 -3.64 11.60 0.97
C PHE A 41 -4.48 12.02 2.19
N LYS A 42 -5.65 12.60 1.93
CA LYS A 42 -6.63 13.07 2.93
C LYS A 42 -8.05 12.91 2.39
N GLY A 43 -9.05 12.91 3.29
CA GLY A 43 -10.47 12.83 2.91
C GLY A 43 -10.77 11.54 2.14
N ASP A 44 -11.37 11.65 0.97
CA ASP A 44 -11.68 10.49 0.11
C ASP A 44 -10.42 9.71 -0.33
N MET A 45 -9.25 10.36 -0.27
CA MET A 45 -7.95 9.76 -0.60
C MET A 45 -7.12 9.45 0.65
N ASP A 46 -7.74 9.30 1.82
CA ASP A 46 -7.05 8.86 3.03
C ASP A 46 -6.37 7.50 2.83
N ILE A 47 -5.19 7.31 3.43
CA ILE A 47 -4.41 6.08 3.32
C ILE A 47 -5.16 4.84 3.84
N ASP A 48 -6.13 5.00 4.75
CA ASP A 48 -6.95 3.90 5.26
C ASP A 48 -7.90 3.33 4.19
N ASN A 49 -8.15 4.07 3.11
CA ASN A 49 -8.91 3.57 1.97
C ASN A 49 -8.11 2.57 1.12
N PHE A 50 -6.80 2.44 1.36
CA PHE A 50 -5.88 1.58 0.62
C PHE A 50 -5.54 0.34 1.44
N CYS A 51 -6.56 -0.48 1.71
CA CYS A 51 -6.38 -1.79 2.35
C CYS A 51 -6.67 -2.93 1.39
N VAL A 52 -5.96 -4.05 1.52
CA VAL A 52 -6.25 -5.29 0.80
C VAL A 52 -6.53 -6.40 1.80
N ARG A 53 -7.31 -7.40 1.39
CA ARG A 53 -7.48 -8.63 2.19
C ARG A 53 -6.42 -9.62 1.74
N LEU A 54 -5.76 -10.23 2.71
CA LEU A 54 -4.75 -11.25 2.51
C LEU A 54 -5.07 -12.42 3.43
N GLU A 55 -4.80 -13.64 2.98
CA GLU A 55 -4.78 -14.80 3.88
C GLU A 55 -3.80 -14.56 5.03
N GLN A 56 -4.07 -15.12 6.21
CA GLN A 56 -3.27 -14.86 7.41
C GLN A 56 -1.78 -15.16 7.18
N ALA A 57 -1.47 -16.27 6.52
CA ALA A 57 -0.09 -16.68 6.22
C ALA A 57 0.62 -15.67 5.29
N ASP A 58 -0.07 -15.16 4.26
CA ASP A 58 0.47 -14.17 3.34
C ASP A 58 0.67 -12.81 4.04
N HIS A 59 -0.31 -12.42 4.85
CA HIS A 59 -0.25 -11.21 5.67
C HIS A 59 0.96 -11.23 6.61
N GLU A 60 1.18 -12.35 7.30
CA GLU A 60 2.34 -12.54 8.16
C GLU A 60 3.65 -12.55 7.37
N ALA A 61 3.72 -13.26 6.23
CA ALA A 61 4.91 -13.32 5.39
C ALA A 61 5.37 -11.94 4.92
N ILE A 62 4.43 -11.06 4.55
CA ILE A 62 4.70 -9.68 4.11
C ILE A 62 5.27 -8.82 5.24
N HIS A 63 4.98 -9.18 6.50
CA HIS A 63 5.55 -8.55 7.69
C HIS A 63 6.70 -9.34 8.31
N GLY A 64 7.35 -10.27 7.60
CA GLY A 64 8.49 -11.03 8.13
C GLY A 64 8.12 -12.13 9.14
N GLY A 65 6.88 -12.63 9.09
CA GLY A 65 6.33 -13.71 9.91
C GLY A 65 5.28 -13.26 10.93
N GLY A 66 4.82 -14.19 11.77
CA GLY A 66 3.74 -13.97 12.75
C GLY A 66 4.01 -12.93 13.85
N ASN A 67 5.23 -12.38 13.93
CA ASN A 67 5.56 -11.28 14.84
C ASN A 67 5.97 -10.03 14.06
N TRP A 68 4.98 -9.20 13.72
CA TRP A 68 5.15 -7.95 12.95
C TRP A 68 6.18 -6.98 13.57
N LYS A 69 6.39 -7.01 14.90
CA LYS A 69 7.41 -6.17 15.56
C LYS A 69 8.83 -6.63 15.22
N LEU A 70 9.06 -7.94 15.22
CA LEU A 70 10.35 -8.52 14.82
C LEU A 70 10.57 -8.37 13.31
N GLY A 71 9.48 -8.49 12.55
CA GLY A 71 9.39 -8.21 11.13
C GLY A 71 10.02 -6.91 10.68
N ARG A 72 9.93 -5.85 11.49
CA ARG A 72 10.52 -4.52 11.19
C ARG A 72 12.04 -4.54 11.04
N THR A 73 12.70 -5.56 11.56
CA THR A 73 14.15 -5.75 11.38
C THR A 73 14.48 -6.44 10.06
N TRP A 74 13.51 -7.10 9.42
CA TRP A 74 13.69 -7.79 8.15
C TRP A 74 13.71 -6.79 6.98
N PRO A 75 14.74 -6.81 6.12
CA PRO A 75 14.81 -5.92 4.96
C PRO A 75 13.66 -6.07 3.97
N GLY A 76 13.00 -7.23 3.95
CA GLY A 76 11.87 -7.55 3.08
C GLY A 76 10.50 -7.12 3.59
N GLU A 77 10.43 -6.47 4.76
CA GLU A 77 9.17 -6.00 5.34
C GLU A 77 8.56 -4.89 4.47
N TRP A 78 7.26 -5.04 4.15
CA TRP A 78 6.58 -4.19 3.18
C TRP A 78 6.66 -2.69 3.47
N ASN A 79 6.38 -2.25 4.69
CA ASN A 79 6.38 -0.82 4.99
C ASN A 79 7.75 -0.19 4.76
N ARG A 80 8.80 -0.87 5.22
CA ARG A 80 10.18 -0.45 5.01
C ARG A 80 10.53 -0.40 3.53
N MET A 81 10.16 -1.45 2.79
CA MET A 81 10.42 -1.55 1.36
C MET A 81 9.73 -0.43 0.56
N ILE A 82 8.44 -0.22 0.78
CA ILE A 82 7.66 0.83 0.11
C ILE A 82 8.21 2.21 0.44
N MET A 83 8.46 2.50 1.71
CA MET A 83 8.97 3.81 2.09
C MET A 83 10.39 4.05 1.60
N LYS A 84 11.21 3.01 1.44
CA LYS A 84 12.52 3.13 0.78
C LYS A 84 12.33 3.46 -0.70
N ALA A 85 11.50 2.71 -1.43
CA ALA A 85 11.25 2.93 -2.85
C ALA A 85 10.70 4.34 -3.14
N LEU A 86 9.77 4.82 -2.33
CA LEU A 86 9.20 6.16 -2.46
C LEU A 86 10.22 7.27 -2.19
N ARG A 87 11.05 7.12 -1.14
CA ARG A 87 12.12 8.10 -0.84
C ARG A 87 13.21 8.11 -1.89
N ASP A 88 13.64 6.94 -2.36
CA ASP A 88 14.64 6.83 -3.43
C ASP A 88 14.13 7.49 -4.72
N ALA A 89 12.84 7.36 -5.03
CA ALA A 89 12.23 8.03 -6.18
C ALA A 89 12.16 9.56 -6.02
N GLU A 90 11.88 10.09 -4.82
CA GLU A 90 11.97 11.53 -4.57
C GLU A 90 13.40 12.05 -4.74
N ILE A 91 14.39 11.31 -4.24
CA ILE A 91 15.82 11.65 -4.42
C ILE A 91 16.19 11.65 -5.91
N ALA A 92 15.82 10.60 -6.64
CA ALA A 92 16.15 10.45 -8.06
C ALA A 92 15.50 11.53 -8.94
N THR A 93 14.30 11.97 -8.59
CA THR A 93 13.58 13.02 -9.33
C THR A 93 13.92 14.43 -8.86
N GLY A 94 14.59 14.58 -7.71
CA GLY A 94 14.92 15.87 -7.10
C GLY A 94 13.70 16.67 -6.63
N ARG A 95 12.53 16.02 -6.50
CA ARG A 95 11.28 16.67 -6.08
C ARG A 95 10.40 15.74 -5.26
N THR A 96 9.42 16.32 -4.58
CA THR A 96 8.34 15.55 -3.95
C THR A 96 7.52 14.81 -5.01
N LEU A 97 7.19 13.55 -4.72
CA LEU A 97 6.30 12.77 -5.58
C LEU A 97 4.86 13.25 -5.46
N THR A 98 4.15 13.26 -6.58
CA THR A 98 2.71 13.45 -6.60
C THR A 98 2.00 12.20 -6.08
N ARG A 99 0.75 12.36 -5.65
CA ARG A 99 -0.12 11.25 -5.23
C ARG A 99 -0.21 10.13 -6.28
N ASN A 100 -0.33 10.49 -7.56
CA ASN A 100 -0.46 9.51 -8.64
C ASN A 100 0.84 8.72 -8.87
N GLU A 101 2.00 9.37 -8.72
CA GLU A 101 3.29 8.69 -8.82
C GLU A 101 3.49 7.70 -7.67
N ILE A 102 3.10 8.10 -6.45
CA ILE A 102 3.12 7.22 -5.27
C ILE A 102 2.24 6.00 -5.51
N LEU A 103 0.99 6.20 -5.96
CA LEU A 103 0.08 5.10 -6.27
C LEU A 103 0.62 4.20 -7.38
N THR A 104 1.29 4.77 -8.40
CA THR A 104 1.91 4.00 -9.49
C THR A 104 3.06 3.12 -8.99
N LEU A 105 3.93 3.67 -8.13
CA LEU A 105 5.04 2.93 -7.53
C LEU A 105 4.55 1.84 -6.60
N VAL A 106 3.57 2.14 -5.75
CA VAL A 106 2.95 1.15 -4.84
C VAL A 106 2.27 0.05 -5.64
N ALA A 107 1.49 0.37 -6.68
CA ALA A 107 0.86 -0.63 -7.54
C ALA A 107 1.88 -1.52 -8.25
N LYS A 108 3.03 -0.97 -8.67
CA LYS A 108 4.14 -1.76 -9.21
C LYS A 108 4.69 -2.73 -8.18
N SER A 109 4.99 -2.28 -6.97
CA SER A 109 5.45 -3.14 -5.88
C SER A 109 4.41 -4.19 -5.50
N MET A 110 3.12 -3.86 -5.48
CA MET A 110 2.06 -4.84 -5.20
C MET A 110 2.09 -5.99 -6.22
N ARG A 111 2.29 -5.69 -7.52
CA ARG A 111 2.44 -6.74 -8.54
C ARG A 111 3.69 -7.59 -8.33
N ASP A 112 4.83 -6.96 -8.06
CA ASP A 112 6.11 -7.65 -7.87
C ASP A 112 6.07 -8.63 -6.68
N TYR A 113 5.34 -8.25 -5.61
CA TYR A 113 5.15 -9.04 -4.39
C TYR A 113 3.86 -9.87 -4.38
N ARG A 114 3.13 -9.92 -5.50
CA ARG A 114 1.86 -10.66 -5.67
C ARG A 114 0.78 -10.30 -4.64
N ILE A 115 0.77 -9.06 -4.19
CA ILE A 115 -0.28 -8.50 -3.33
C ILE A 115 -1.51 -8.18 -4.20
N PRO A 116 -2.73 -8.61 -3.82
CA PRO A 116 -3.94 -8.34 -4.57
C PRO A 116 -4.20 -6.84 -4.74
N MET A 117 -4.63 -6.42 -5.92
CA MET A 117 -4.97 -5.01 -6.22
C MET A 117 -6.45 -4.66 -5.98
N ASN A 118 -7.18 -5.52 -5.27
CA ASN A 118 -8.59 -5.33 -4.96
C ASN A 118 -8.74 -4.63 -3.62
N PHE A 119 -8.87 -3.30 -3.63
CA PHE A 119 -8.95 -2.54 -2.40
C PHE A 119 -10.29 -2.69 -1.68
N THR A 120 -10.18 -2.80 -0.36
CA THR A 120 -11.30 -2.74 0.58
C THR A 120 -11.12 -1.49 1.44
N ARG A 121 -12.22 -0.81 1.76
CA ARG A 121 -12.15 0.34 2.67
C ARG A 121 -11.68 -0.14 4.06
N GLY A 122 -10.64 0.49 4.61
CA GLY A 122 -10.36 0.44 6.04
C GLY A 122 -11.55 1.09 6.75
N ARG A 123 -12.23 0.34 7.63
CA ARG A 123 -13.15 1.01 8.56
C ARG A 123 -12.23 1.59 9.63
N GLY A 124 -12.04 2.90 9.61
CA GLY A 124 -11.46 3.62 10.74
C GLY A 124 -12.25 3.27 12.00
N ARG A 125 -11.52 3.02 13.09
CA ARG A 125 -12.10 2.93 14.44
C ARG A 125 -12.41 4.33 14.94
#